data_AF-A0A7V7ML59-F1
#
_entry.id   AF-A0A7V7ML59-F1
#
_cell.length_a   1.000
_cell.length_b   1.000
_cell.length_c   1.000
_cell.angle_alpha   90.00
_cell.angle_beta   90.00
_cell.angle_gamma   90.00
#
_symmetry.space_group_name_H-M   'P 1'
#
loop_
_entity.id
_entity.type
_entity.pdbx_description
1 polymer ?
#
loop_
_entity_poly.entity_id
_entity_poly.type
_entity_poly.pdbx_seq_one_letter_code
_entity_poly.pdbx_strand_id
1 'polypeptide(L)'
;MISSFPGKARGGRQGGFSLIEVMAALMLLAIAMVVMLEIRNRSIGRAITAMNQSIAARHGENLLQRIRAARVPDLYDGYGGDFTEEGAPDVVYIIGLGEGSSFAGGSLPTEEEAVWREAARTEYEQDEEEEQKPELTRVFLTITFPDGNGEFQDFTLETLIPTWAVYQDFELYDELWGDDTFPSEMQ
;
A
#
# COMPACT_ATOMS: atom_id res chain seq x y z
N MET A 1 -82.74 -3.30 17.69
CA MET A 1 -81.95 -2.68 18.78
C MET A 1 -80.58 -2.35 18.20
N ILE A 2 -80.39 -1.12 17.71
CA ILE A 2 -79.17 -0.70 16.99
C ILE A 2 -78.50 0.38 17.86
N SER A 3 -77.33 0.06 18.43
CA SER A 3 -76.53 0.99 19.21
C SER A 3 -75.68 1.85 18.27
N SER A 4 -76.07 3.11 18.15
CA SER A 4 -75.31 4.17 17.48
C SER A 4 -74.13 4.59 18.35
N PHE A 5 -72.91 4.33 17.91
CA PHE A 5 -71.70 4.93 18.49
C PHE A 5 -71.50 6.34 17.92
N PRO A 6 -71.43 7.41 18.73
CA PRO A 6 -71.09 8.72 18.23
C PRO A 6 -69.58 8.80 17.96
N GLY A 7 -69.21 8.88 16.67
CA GLY A 7 -67.87 9.21 16.22
C GLY A 7 -67.50 10.63 16.65
N LYS A 8 -66.60 10.75 17.63
CA LYS A 8 -66.02 12.02 18.07
C LYS A 8 -65.00 12.48 17.01
N ALA A 9 -65.45 13.28 16.05
CA ALA A 9 -64.57 13.97 15.11
C ALA A 9 -63.60 14.88 15.90
N ARG A 10 -62.33 14.48 15.98
CA ARG A 10 -61.26 15.36 16.48
C ARG A 10 -61.00 16.41 15.41
N GLY A 11 -61.58 17.59 15.59
CA GLY A 11 -61.18 18.80 14.87
C GLY A 11 -59.72 19.12 15.23
N GLY A 12 -58.79 18.59 14.44
CA GLY A 12 -57.39 19.00 14.47
C GLY A 12 -57.34 20.46 14.06
N ARG A 13 -56.95 21.34 14.99
CA ARG A 13 -56.59 22.73 14.68
C ARG A 13 -55.43 22.69 13.68
N GLN A 14 -55.71 22.93 12.41
CA GLN A 14 -54.69 23.22 11.41
C GLN A 14 -54.12 24.61 11.74
N GLY A 15 -53.05 24.63 12.54
CA GLY A 15 -52.23 25.83 12.69
C GLY A 15 -51.37 26.00 11.44
N GLY A 16 -51.43 27.18 10.81
CA GLY A 16 -50.52 27.51 9.71
C GLY A 16 -49.08 27.64 10.23
N PHE A 17 -48.10 27.35 9.36
CA PHE A 17 -46.68 27.50 9.69
C PHE A 17 -46.32 28.97 9.85
N SER A 18 -45.56 29.28 10.91
CA SER A 18 -44.99 30.62 11.09
C SER A 18 -43.85 30.84 10.10
N LEU A 19 -43.70 32.07 9.60
CA LEU A 19 -42.56 32.46 8.76
C LEU A 19 -41.22 32.10 9.42
N ILE A 20 -41.12 32.27 10.75
CA ILE A 20 -39.92 31.95 11.53
C ILE A 20 -39.63 30.45 11.50
N GLU A 21 -40.67 29.61 11.57
CA GLU A 21 -40.54 28.16 11.56
C GLU A 21 -40.06 27.66 10.19
N VAL A 22 -40.60 28.24 9.11
CA VAL A 22 -40.14 27.94 7.74
C VAL A 22 -38.68 28.36 7.55
N MET A 23 -38.30 29.56 8.03
CA MET A 23 -36.91 30.03 7.95
C MET A 23 -35.96 29.14 8.76
N ALA A 24 -36.34 28.75 9.97
CA ALA A 24 -35.55 27.84 10.80
C ALA A 24 -35.37 26.47 10.12
N ALA A 25 -36.43 25.92 9.54
CA ALA A 25 -36.36 24.66 8.80
C ALA A 25 -35.43 24.75 7.57
N LEU A 26 -35.48 25.86 6.83
CA LEU A 26 -34.58 26.10 5.69
C LEU A 26 -33.13 26.25 6.12
N MET A 27 -32.86 26.95 7.23
CA MET A 27 -31.51 27.07 7.78
C MET A 27 -30.96 25.71 8.22
N LEU A 28 -31.76 24.91 8.92
CA LEU A 28 -31.37 23.55 9.33
C LEU A 28 -31.12 22.66 8.12
N LEU A 29 -31.95 22.75 7.08
CA LEU A 29 -31.77 22.01 5.84
C LEU A 29 -30.48 22.39 5.14
N ALA A 30 -30.16 23.69 5.05
CA ALA A 30 -28.94 24.17 4.44
C ALA A 30 -27.70 23.64 5.18
N ILE A 31 -27.70 23.71 6.52
CA ILE A 31 -26.60 23.19 7.35
C ILE A 31 -26.46 21.67 7.15
N ALA A 32 -27.56 20.93 7.20
CA ALA A 32 -27.55 19.48 6.99
C ALA A 32 -26.99 19.09 5.61
N MET A 33 -27.33 19.83 4.57
CA MET A 33 -26.85 19.60 3.21
C MET A 33 -25.33 19.82 3.09
N VAL A 34 -24.80 20.89 3.70
CA VAL A 34 -23.35 21.17 3.71
C VAL A 34 -22.59 20.04 4.41
N VAL A 35 -23.06 19.61 5.58
CA VAL A 35 -22.43 18.50 6.33
C VAL A 35 -22.48 17.20 5.52
N MET A 36 -23.61 16.91 4.86
CA MET A 36 -23.75 15.72 4.03
C MET A 36 -22.78 15.72 2.84
N LEU A 37 -22.60 16.86 2.18
CA LEU A 37 -21.63 17.01 1.08
C LEU A 37 -20.20 16.81 1.56
N GLU A 38 -19.85 17.33 2.74
CA GLU A 38 -18.51 17.15 3.32
C GLU A 38 -18.23 15.68 3.65
N ILE A 39 -19.19 14.99 4.28
CA ILE A 39 -19.08 13.55 4.55
C ILE A 39 -18.92 12.77 3.24
N ARG A 40 -19.72 13.08 2.23
CA ARG A 40 -19.63 12.43 0.91
C ARG A 40 -18.24 12.62 0.29
N ASN A 41 -17.71 13.84 0.29
CA ASN A 41 -16.40 14.11 -0.28
C ASN A 41 -15.30 13.35 0.45
N ARG A 42 -15.33 13.30 1.79
CA ARG A 42 -14.39 12.50 2.59
C ARG A 42 -14.51 11.00 2.30
N SER A 43 -15.72 10.50 2.12
CA SER A 43 -15.95 9.08 1.76
C SER A 43 -15.40 8.74 0.38
N ILE A 44 -15.59 9.62 -0.61
CA ILE A 44 -15.04 9.45 -1.96
C ILE A 44 -13.51 9.47 -1.89
N GLY A 45 -12.92 10.43 -1.19
CA GLY A 45 -11.47 10.52 -1.05
C GLY A 45 -10.87 9.24 -0.44
N ARG A 46 -11.45 8.74 0.65
CA ARG A 46 -11.03 7.47 1.26
C ARG A 46 -11.16 6.27 0.33
N ALA A 47 -12.23 6.21 -0.47
CA ALA A 47 -12.43 5.13 -1.43
C ALA A 47 -11.37 5.14 -2.53
N ILE A 48 -11.01 6.32 -3.04
CA ILE A 48 -9.93 6.49 -4.03
C ILE A 48 -8.59 6.07 -3.44
N THR A 49 -8.25 6.53 -2.23
CA THR A 49 -7.01 6.12 -1.55
C THR A 49 -6.93 4.60 -1.38
N ALA A 50 -8.00 3.95 -0.91
CA ALA A 50 -8.02 2.50 -0.72
C ALA A 50 -7.90 1.72 -2.04
N MET A 51 -8.53 2.23 -3.11
CA MET A 51 -8.40 1.67 -4.45
C MET A 51 -6.96 1.78 -4.95
N ASN A 52 -6.34 2.96 -4.87
CA ASN A 52 -4.98 3.19 -5.33
C ASN A 52 -3.96 2.38 -4.51
N GLN A 53 -4.16 2.26 -3.20
CA GLN A 53 -3.36 1.37 -2.36
C GLN A 53 -3.49 -0.11 -2.79
N SER A 54 -4.70 -0.56 -3.17
CA SER A 54 -4.91 -1.92 -3.67
C SER A 54 -4.24 -2.16 -5.02
N ILE A 55 -4.20 -1.13 -5.88
CA ILE A 55 -3.47 -1.14 -7.15
C ILE A 55 -1.97 -1.23 -6.87
N ALA A 56 -1.44 -0.33 -6.04
CA ALA A 56 -0.03 -0.33 -5.60
C ALA A 56 0.39 -1.69 -5.04
N ALA A 57 -0.41 -2.29 -4.15
CA ALA A 57 -0.12 -3.62 -3.59
C ALA A 57 -0.05 -4.73 -4.65
N ARG A 58 -0.97 -4.72 -5.63
CA ARG A 58 -0.96 -5.72 -6.72
C ARG A 58 0.25 -5.56 -7.64
N HIS A 59 0.60 -4.33 -8.02
CA HIS A 59 1.79 -4.07 -8.84
C HIS A 59 3.06 -4.39 -8.07
N GLY A 60 3.11 -4.06 -6.78
CA GLY A 60 4.23 -4.37 -5.92
C GLY A 60 4.49 -5.87 -5.78
N GLU A 61 3.44 -6.64 -5.52
CA GLU A 61 3.55 -8.10 -5.44
C GLU A 61 3.99 -8.71 -6.80
N ASN A 62 3.48 -8.20 -7.92
CA ASN A 62 3.92 -8.65 -9.25
C ASN A 62 5.42 -8.36 -9.46
N LEU A 63 5.89 -7.17 -9.10
CA LEU A 63 7.29 -6.80 -9.20
C LEU A 63 8.17 -7.69 -8.30
N LEU A 64 7.78 -7.93 -7.05
CA LEU A 64 8.48 -8.86 -6.16
C LEU A 64 8.54 -10.28 -6.73
N GLN A 65 7.47 -10.77 -7.36
CA GLN A 65 7.48 -12.07 -8.04
C GLN A 65 8.44 -12.09 -9.23
N ARG A 66 8.56 -11.00 -9.99
CA ARG A 66 9.56 -10.88 -11.07
C ARG A 66 10.97 -10.93 -10.51
N ILE A 67 11.23 -10.27 -9.38
CA ILE A 67 12.54 -10.29 -8.71
C ILE A 67 12.85 -11.71 -8.20
N ARG A 68 11.91 -12.37 -7.52
CA ARG A 68 12.05 -13.77 -7.05
C ARG A 68 12.35 -14.75 -8.18
N ALA A 69 11.86 -14.46 -9.38
CA ALA A 69 12.10 -15.28 -10.57
C ALA A 69 13.37 -14.88 -11.35
N ALA A 70 14.22 -14.00 -10.80
CA ALA A 70 15.41 -13.45 -11.46
C ALA A 70 15.09 -12.82 -12.83
N ARG A 71 13.91 -12.21 -12.99
CA ARG A 71 13.42 -11.62 -14.25
C ARG A 71 13.51 -10.09 -14.31
N VAL A 72 14.12 -9.46 -13.32
CA VAL A 72 14.40 -8.02 -13.33
C VAL A 72 15.88 -7.83 -13.60
N PRO A 73 16.30 -7.56 -14.85
CA PRO A 73 17.70 -7.38 -15.20
C PRO A 73 18.27 -6.14 -14.52
N ASP A 74 19.55 -6.22 -14.18
CA ASP A 74 20.32 -5.11 -13.61
C ASP A 74 19.66 -4.49 -12.36
N LEU A 75 19.17 -5.34 -11.47
CA LEU A 75 18.59 -4.88 -10.20
C LEU A 75 19.71 -4.31 -9.31
N TYR A 76 19.56 -3.06 -8.86
CA TYR A 76 20.51 -2.38 -7.98
C TYR A 76 19.80 -1.63 -6.85
N ASP A 77 20.55 -1.24 -5.82
CA ASP A 77 19.99 -0.47 -4.70
C ASP A 77 19.55 0.94 -5.14
N GLY A 78 18.26 1.25 -4.98
CA GLY A 78 17.64 2.46 -5.53
C GLY A 78 17.04 2.28 -6.92
N TYR A 79 16.92 1.05 -7.42
CA TYR A 79 16.23 0.76 -8.67
C TYR A 79 14.78 1.25 -8.60
N GLY A 80 14.38 2.11 -9.54
CA GLY A 80 13.07 2.74 -9.52
C GLY A 80 12.49 2.94 -10.90
N GLY A 81 11.19 3.18 -10.93
CA GLY A 81 10.42 3.33 -12.16
C GLY A 81 8.97 3.71 -11.88
N ASP A 82 8.13 3.53 -12.89
CA ASP A 82 6.69 3.75 -12.82
C ASP A 82 5.92 2.55 -13.38
N PHE A 83 4.62 2.48 -13.10
CA PHE A 83 3.74 1.45 -13.62
C PHE A 83 2.88 1.96 -14.79
N THR A 84 3.40 2.91 -15.58
CA THR A 84 2.67 3.48 -16.73
C THR A 84 2.33 2.40 -17.75
N GLU A 85 3.27 1.49 -18.04
CA GLU A 85 3.07 0.39 -18.99
C GLU A 85 1.99 -0.59 -18.53
N GLU A 86 1.82 -0.75 -17.21
CA GLU A 86 0.76 -1.56 -16.62
C GLU A 86 -0.55 -0.80 -16.34
N GLY A 87 -0.66 0.45 -16.80
CA GLY A 87 -1.88 1.25 -16.74
C GLY A 87 -2.07 2.08 -15.47
N ALA A 88 -1.01 2.29 -14.69
CA ALA A 88 -1.01 3.07 -13.45
C ALA A 88 0.08 4.17 -13.47
N PRO A 89 -0.08 5.23 -14.29
CA PRO A 89 0.97 6.22 -14.57
C PRO A 89 1.36 7.09 -13.37
N ASP A 90 0.44 7.29 -12.41
CA ASP A 90 0.71 8.08 -11.21
C ASP A 90 1.30 7.25 -10.06
N VAL A 91 1.60 5.97 -10.32
CA VAL A 91 2.16 5.05 -9.33
C VAL A 91 3.62 4.79 -9.67
N VAL A 92 4.51 5.25 -8.81
CA VAL A 92 5.96 5.11 -8.95
C VAL A 92 6.51 4.19 -7.87
N TYR A 93 7.66 3.57 -8.12
CA TYR A 93 8.28 2.68 -7.15
C TYR A 93 9.79 2.89 -7.05
N ILE A 94 10.33 2.51 -5.89
CA ILE A 94 11.75 2.42 -5.63
C ILE A 94 12.06 1.18 -4.79
N ILE A 95 13.15 0.51 -5.14
CA ILE A 95 13.62 -0.73 -4.51
C ILE A 95 14.86 -0.45 -3.70
N GLY A 96 14.87 -0.91 -2.44
CA GLY A 96 16.05 -0.99 -1.60
C GLY A 96 16.55 -2.43 -1.49
N LEU A 97 17.86 -2.65 -1.61
CA LEU A 97 18.47 -3.98 -1.52
C LEU A 97 19.42 -4.11 -0.33
N GLY A 98 19.25 -5.18 0.44
CA GLY A 98 20.07 -5.48 1.60
C GLY A 98 19.76 -4.64 2.84
N GLU A 99 20.39 -5.00 3.94
CA GLU A 99 20.20 -4.34 5.25
C GLU A 99 20.78 -2.91 5.28
N GLY A 100 21.78 -2.64 4.44
CA GLY A 100 22.46 -1.34 4.37
C GLY A 100 21.80 -0.31 3.46
N SER A 101 20.75 -0.67 2.72
CA SER A 101 20.14 0.17 1.68
C SER A 101 19.74 1.56 2.20
N SER A 102 20.10 2.59 1.44
CA SER A 102 19.65 3.97 1.72
C SER A 102 18.18 4.21 1.33
N PHE A 103 17.57 3.23 0.64
CA PHE A 103 16.18 3.25 0.16
C PHE A 103 15.28 2.28 0.94
N ALA A 104 15.82 1.65 1.99
CA ALA A 104 15.09 0.83 2.93
C ALA A 104 14.18 1.68 3.85
N GLY A 105 12.96 1.96 3.38
CA GLY A 105 11.84 2.43 4.22
C GLY A 105 11.53 3.93 4.15
N GLY A 106 10.26 4.26 3.93
CA GLY A 106 9.69 5.62 3.99
C GLY A 106 9.28 6.08 5.40
N SER A 107 9.38 5.20 6.40
CA SER A 107 9.32 5.57 7.82
C SER A 107 10.75 5.58 8.38
N LEU A 108 11.13 6.67 9.06
CA LEU A 108 12.41 6.74 9.76
C LEU A 108 12.57 5.44 10.58
N PRO A 109 13.68 4.68 10.40
CA PRO A 109 13.94 3.52 11.23
C PRO A 109 13.85 3.97 12.69
N THR A 110 13.25 3.14 13.55
CA THR A 110 13.30 3.42 14.99
C THR A 110 14.76 3.56 15.42
N GLU A 111 15.06 4.27 16.52
CA GLU A 111 16.46 4.39 16.97
C GLU A 111 17.12 3.02 17.16
N GLU A 112 16.35 2.04 17.64
CA GLU A 112 16.77 0.64 17.76
C GLU A 112 17.06 0.02 16.39
N GLU A 113 16.27 0.35 15.37
CA GLU A 113 16.44 -0.13 14.01
C GLU A 113 17.65 0.49 13.30
N ALA A 114 17.84 1.79 13.49
CA ALA A 114 18.96 2.53 12.93
C ALA A 114 20.30 2.00 13.46
N VAL A 115 20.37 1.67 14.75
CA VAL A 115 21.60 1.16 15.39
C VAL A 115 22.00 -0.20 14.82
N TRP A 116 21.06 -1.14 14.64
CA TRP A 116 21.42 -2.44 14.07
C TRP A 116 21.72 -2.34 12.56
N ARG A 117 21.07 -1.42 11.82
CA ARG A 117 21.39 -1.16 10.40
C ARG A 117 22.78 -0.57 10.21
N GLU A 118 23.18 0.37 11.07
CA GLU A 118 24.51 0.98 11.04
C GLU A 118 25.60 -0.04 11.41
N ALA A 119 25.32 -0.90 12.40
CA ALA A 119 26.20 -2.02 12.75
C ALA A 119 26.34 -3.02 11.58
N ALA A 120 25.24 -3.43 10.97
CA ALA A 120 25.26 -4.34 9.82
C ALA A 120 26.03 -3.73 8.64
N ARG A 121 25.78 -2.46 8.30
CA ARG A 121 26.53 -1.76 7.24
C ARG A 121 28.03 -1.73 7.52
N THR A 122 28.41 -1.44 8.77
CA THR A 122 29.83 -1.38 9.18
C THR A 122 30.49 -2.76 9.11
N GLU A 123 29.75 -3.83 9.42
CA GLU A 123 30.21 -5.22 9.29
C GLU A 123 30.45 -5.59 7.82
N TYR A 124 29.53 -5.26 6.92
CA TYR A 124 29.71 -5.46 5.47
C TYR A 124 30.86 -4.63 4.87
N GLU A 125 31.14 -3.43 5.38
CA GLU A 125 32.22 -2.58 4.88
C GLU A 125 33.63 -3.00 5.37
N GLN A 126 33.74 -3.89 6.38
CA GLN A 126 35.01 -4.25 7.02
C GLN A 126 35.59 -5.63 6.62
N ASP A 127 34.82 -6.51 5.98
CA ASP A 127 35.28 -7.85 5.59
C ASP A 127 35.75 -7.88 4.13
N GLU A 128 37.06 -7.73 3.90
CA GLU A 128 37.74 -7.87 2.59
C GLU A 128 38.09 -9.33 2.22
N GLU A 129 37.67 -10.33 3.02
CA GLU A 129 37.91 -11.75 2.77
C GLU A 129 36.72 -12.40 2.04
N GLU A 130 36.93 -12.87 0.80
CA GLU A 130 36.03 -13.64 -0.09
C GLU A 130 34.58 -13.80 0.43
N GLU A 131 33.77 -12.76 0.22
CA GLU A 131 32.36 -12.62 0.62
C GLU A 131 31.54 -13.88 0.34
N GLN A 132 31.23 -14.66 1.38
CA GLN A 132 30.04 -15.51 1.35
C GLN A 132 28.82 -14.59 1.33
N LYS A 133 28.30 -14.31 0.14
CA LYS A 133 27.03 -13.59 -0.02
C LYS A 133 25.97 -14.32 0.81
N PRO A 134 25.11 -13.60 1.57
CA PRO A 134 24.10 -14.24 2.40
C PRO A 134 23.16 -15.07 1.51
N GLU A 135 22.57 -16.15 2.03
CA GLU A 135 21.63 -16.97 1.23
C GLU A 135 20.37 -16.16 0.82
N LEU A 136 19.96 -15.23 1.68
CA LEU A 136 18.80 -14.36 1.49
C LEU A 136 19.20 -12.89 1.57
N THR A 137 18.67 -12.10 0.63
CA THR A 137 18.81 -10.64 0.60
C THR A 137 17.46 -10.01 0.94
N ARG A 138 17.47 -9.04 1.86
CA ARG A 138 16.29 -8.23 2.19
C ARG A 138 15.98 -7.26 1.05
N VAL A 139 14.73 -7.23 0.62
CA VAL A 139 14.25 -6.36 -0.46
C VAL A 139 13.12 -5.50 0.07
N PHE A 140 13.32 -4.19 0.00
CA PHE A 140 12.31 -3.18 0.31
C PHE A 140 11.75 -2.65 -1.00
N LEU A 141 10.43 -2.57 -1.10
CA LEU A 141 9.75 -1.98 -2.25
C LEU A 141 8.82 -0.89 -1.73
N THR A 142 9.19 0.36 -1.98
CA THR A 142 8.35 1.52 -1.65
C THR A 142 7.63 1.96 -2.91
N ILE A 143 6.31 2.06 -2.81
CA ILE A 143 5.43 2.45 -3.92
C ILE A 143 4.69 3.72 -3.52
N THR A 144 4.86 4.78 -4.29
CA THR A 144 4.22 6.07 -4.05
C THR A 144 3.04 6.21 -5.00
N PHE A 145 1.86 6.56 -4.47
CA PHE A 145 0.60 6.66 -5.21
C PHE A 145 -0.24 7.86 -4.75
N PRO A 146 -1.09 8.44 -5.61
CA PRO A 146 -1.93 9.57 -5.23
C PRO A 146 -3.07 9.11 -4.31
N ASP A 147 -3.39 9.93 -3.31
CA ASP A 147 -4.54 9.78 -2.45
C ASP A 147 -5.78 10.47 -3.05
N GLY A 148 -6.93 10.30 -2.40
CA GLY A 148 -8.18 10.92 -2.85
C GLY A 148 -8.26 12.44 -2.71
N ASN A 149 -7.24 13.09 -2.15
CA ASN A 149 -7.13 14.55 -2.01
C ASN A 149 -6.06 15.15 -2.96
N GLY A 150 -5.34 14.32 -3.72
CA GLY A 150 -4.28 14.73 -4.62
C GLY A 150 -2.89 14.85 -3.97
N GLU A 151 -2.74 14.40 -2.73
CA GLU A 151 -1.44 14.20 -2.08
C GLU A 151 -0.89 12.82 -2.44
N PHE A 152 0.41 12.59 -2.23
CA PHE A 152 1.00 11.26 -2.43
C PHE A 152 1.15 10.52 -1.10
N GLN A 153 0.92 9.22 -1.13
CA GLN A 153 1.15 8.30 -0.01
C GLN A 153 2.08 7.18 -0.43
N ASP A 154 2.82 6.67 0.54
CA ASP A 154 3.73 5.55 0.35
C ASP A 154 3.12 4.26 0.88
N PHE A 155 3.34 3.18 0.13
CA PHE A 155 3.06 1.82 0.52
C PHE A 155 4.35 1.01 0.41
N THR A 156 4.84 0.49 1.54
CA THR A 156 6.07 -0.29 1.59
C THR A 156 5.77 -1.77 1.74
N LEU A 157 6.41 -2.58 0.89
CA LEU A 157 6.51 -4.03 1.04
C LEU A 157 7.94 -4.39 1.41
N GLU A 158 8.09 -5.40 2.24
CA GLU A 158 9.37 -5.91 2.68
C GLU A 158 9.37 -7.44 2.64
N THR A 159 10.41 -8.03 2.07
CA THR A 159 10.53 -9.49 1.99
C THR A 159 11.99 -9.92 1.87
N LEU A 160 12.27 -11.16 2.26
CA LEU A 160 13.56 -11.83 2.03
C LEU A 160 13.47 -12.61 0.72
N ILE A 161 14.42 -12.40 -0.20
CA ILE A 161 14.51 -13.07 -1.50
C ILE A 161 15.85 -13.79 -1.59
N PRO A 162 15.93 -15.00 -2.18
CA PRO A 162 17.20 -15.65 -2.44
C PRO A 162 18.18 -14.73 -3.17
N THR A 163 19.40 -14.64 -2.65
CA THR A 163 20.42 -13.70 -3.11
C THR A 163 20.82 -13.93 -4.56
N TRP A 164 20.86 -15.20 -5.00
CA TRP A 164 21.06 -15.54 -6.42
C TRP A 164 20.01 -14.89 -7.32
N ALA A 165 18.75 -14.78 -6.88
CA ALA A 165 17.66 -14.23 -7.69
C ALA A 165 17.71 -12.70 -7.73
N VAL A 166 18.16 -12.07 -6.63
CA VAL A 166 18.35 -10.61 -6.54
C VAL A 166 19.52 -10.16 -7.41
N TYR A 167 20.67 -10.82 -7.31
CA TYR A 167 21.89 -10.46 -8.03
C TYR A 167 22.08 -11.21 -9.36
N GLN A 168 21.13 -12.09 -9.73
CA GLN A 168 21.20 -12.97 -10.90
C GLN A 168 22.49 -13.82 -10.94
N ASP A 169 22.93 -14.27 -9.77
CA ASP A 169 24.15 -15.05 -9.58
C ASP A 169 23.85 -16.54 -9.73
N PHE A 170 23.87 -17.03 -10.98
CA PHE A 170 23.57 -18.42 -11.28
C PHE A 170 24.67 -19.40 -10.83
N GLU A 171 25.89 -18.92 -10.61
CA GLU A 171 26.96 -19.73 -10.02
C GLU A 171 26.64 -20.03 -8.54
N LEU A 172 26.20 -19.01 -7.80
CA LEU A 172 25.69 -19.18 -6.44
C LEU A 172 24.45 -20.09 -6.39
N TYR A 173 23.58 -20.03 -7.41
CA TYR A 173 22.45 -20.95 -7.51
C TYR A 173 22.91 -22.42 -7.63
N ASP A 174 23.87 -22.70 -8.49
CA ASP A 174 24.40 -24.05 -8.69
C ASP A 174 25.15 -24.55 -7.44
N GLU A 175 25.86 -23.67 -6.73
CA GLU A 175 26.51 -24.02 -5.45
C GLU A 175 25.49 -24.40 -4.36
N LEU A 176 24.41 -23.64 -4.24
CA LEU A 176 23.40 -23.84 -3.19
C LEU A 176 22.40 -24.95 -3.52
N TRP A 177 22.10 -25.20 -4.80
CA TRP A 177 21.00 -26.09 -5.22
C TRP A 177 21.33 -27.04 -6.41
N GLY A 178 22.53 -26.99 -6.98
CA GLY A 178 22.88 -27.71 -8.22
C GLY A 178 22.97 -29.24 -8.08
N ASP A 179 23.21 -29.78 -6.89
CA ASP A 179 23.43 -31.23 -6.70
C ASP A 179 22.16 -32.07 -6.49
N ASP A 180 20.97 -31.47 -6.27
CA ASP A 180 19.80 -32.20 -5.74
C ASP A 180 18.53 -32.19 -6.62
N THR A 181 18.57 -31.68 -7.85
CA THR A 181 17.33 -31.45 -8.65
C THR A 181 16.96 -32.51 -9.69
N PHE A 182 17.79 -33.54 -9.92
CA PHE A 182 17.37 -34.68 -10.76
C PHE A 182 17.82 -36.03 -10.17
N PRO A 183 16.88 -36.92 -9.77
CA PRO A 183 17.21 -38.30 -9.51
C PRO A 183 17.84 -38.91 -10.77
N SER A 184 19.04 -39.43 -10.64
CA SER A 184 19.80 -40.12 -11.68
C SER A 184 19.16 -41.44 -12.17
N GLU A 185 17.93 -41.75 -11.75
CA GLU A 185 17.19 -42.97 -12.09
C GLU A 185 16.20 -42.81 -13.27
N MET A 186 16.31 -41.76 -14.09
CA MET A 186 15.61 -41.65 -15.38
C MET A 186 16.56 -41.52 -16.57
N GLN A 187 17.50 -42.46 -16.70
CA GLN A 187 18.14 -42.81 -17.99
C GLN A 187 17.80 -44.23 -18.39
#